data_AF-A0A833DTW9-F1
#
_entry.id   AF-A0A833DTW9-F1
#
_cell.length_a   1.000
_cell.length_b   1.000
_cell.length_c   1.000
_cell.angle_alpha   90.00
_cell.angle_beta   90.00
_cell.angle_gamma   90.00
#
_symmetry.space_group_name_H-M   'P 1'
#
loop_
_entity.id
_entity.type
_entity.pdbx_description
1 polymer ?
#
loop_
_entity_poly.entity_id
_entity_poly.type
_entity_poly.pdbx_seq_one_letter_code
_entity_poly.pdbx_strand_id
1 'polypeptide(L)'
;MDGALPSGYISVTERELTELVAYRLSSAGFTVYRNIVVGGVEIDVLALERGYDVTSVYIVEVKRRPRIKVYRQLMRRAELADYLFIAIPYMFYAWALRKIDTYVGIMVIKDREVYVLRNAKYLGNGDKLLKLMLREYCGNAFTPRDVANYCPPLSADTRESGLGEAETVGRVNNTFSAFSGTATDSRFGNKVSKCEVCYQGNDGG
;
A
#
# COMPACT_ATOMS: atom_id res chain seq x y z
N MET A 1 -43.21 -15.87 -0.95
CA MET A 1 -42.91 -14.60 -0.27
C MET A 1 -41.52 -14.19 -0.71
N ASP A 2 -41.46 -13.40 -1.77
CA ASP A 2 -40.20 -12.89 -2.31
C ASP A 2 -39.72 -11.73 -1.44
N GLY A 3 -38.78 -12.04 -0.54
CA GLY A 3 -38.12 -11.05 0.30
C GLY A 3 -37.17 -10.20 -0.54
N ALA A 4 -37.70 -9.14 -1.14
CA ALA A 4 -36.89 -8.10 -1.74
C ALA A 4 -35.94 -7.55 -0.67
N LEU A 5 -34.63 -7.78 -0.86
CA LEU A 5 -33.60 -7.19 -0.03
C LEU A 5 -33.76 -5.66 -0.07
N PRO A 6 -33.71 -4.96 1.07
CA PRO A 6 -33.94 -3.52 1.11
C PRO A 6 -32.99 -2.80 0.15
N SER A 7 -33.62 -2.01 -0.74
CA SER A 7 -33.02 -1.07 -1.67
C SER A 7 -32.17 -0.05 -0.92
N GLY A 8 -30.88 -0.36 -0.78
CA GLY A 8 -29.89 0.49 -0.11
C GLY A 8 -28.46 -0.04 -0.20
N TYR A 9 -28.24 -1.14 -0.93
CA TYR A 9 -26.91 -1.67 -1.20
C TYR A 9 -26.23 -0.81 -2.27
N ILE A 10 -25.67 0.33 -1.86
CA ILE A 10 -24.58 0.93 -2.63
C ILE A 10 -23.49 -0.16 -2.68
N SER A 11 -23.14 -0.61 -3.88
CA SER A 11 -22.10 -1.61 -4.09
C SER A 11 -20.74 -1.01 -3.81
N VAL A 12 -20.42 -0.77 -2.53
CA VAL A 12 -19.15 -0.14 -2.15
C VAL A 12 -18.01 -1.11 -2.50
N THR A 13 -17.08 -0.63 -3.31
CA THR A 13 -15.87 -1.34 -3.73
C THR A 13 -14.83 -1.34 -2.61
N GLU A 14 -13.87 -2.28 -2.66
CA GLU A 14 -12.77 -2.28 -1.69
C GLU A 14 -11.95 -0.99 -1.80
N ARG A 15 -11.76 -0.47 -3.02
CA ARG A 15 -11.12 0.83 -3.28
C ARG A 15 -11.81 1.96 -2.53
N GLU A 16 -13.13 2.09 -2.63
CA GLU A 16 -13.87 3.14 -1.91
C GLU A 16 -13.75 3.01 -0.39
N LEU A 17 -13.75 1.78 0.15
CA LEU A 17 -13.53 1.57 1.58
C LEU A 17 -12.11 2.00 1.99
N THR A 18 -11.11 1.69 1.18
CA THR A 18 -9.71 2.11 1.40
C THR A 18 -9.59 3.62 1.40
N GLU A 19 -10.25 4.31 0.47
CA GLU A 19 -10.28 5.78 0.43
C GLU A 19 -10.91 6.39 1.68
N LEU A 20 -12.01 5.84 2.19
CA LEU A 20 -12.65 6.33 3.42
C LEU A 20 -11.73 6.18 4.64
N VAL A 21 -11.06 5.04 4.77
CA VAL A 21 -10.10 4.80 5.86
C VAL A 21 -8.90 5.75 5.75
N ALA A 22 -8.34 5.89 4.54
CA ALA A 22 -7.22 6.78 4.31
C ALA A 22 -7.56 8.24 4.60
N TYR A 23 -8.73 8.70 4.14
CA TYR A 23 -9.23 10.04 4.41
C TYR A 23 -9.40 10.28 5.91
N ARG A 24 -9.99 9.33 6.64
CA ARG A 24 -10.20 9.46 8.09
C ARG A 24 -8.87 9.61 8.84
N LEU A 25 -7.88 8.78 8.50
CA LEU A 25 -6.56 8.81 9.13
C LEU A 25 -5.79 10.08 8.78
N SER A 26 -5.82 10.50 7.51
CA SER A 26 -5.18 11.75 7.08
C SER A 26 -5.80 12.95 7.80
N SER A 27 -7.13 12.99 7.95
CA SER A 27 -7.85 14.04 8.70
C SER A 27 -7.52 14.04 10.19
N ALA A 28 -6.97 12.94 10.72
CA ALA A 28 -6.47 12.84 12.09
C ALA A 28 -4.98 13.21 12.22
N GLY A 29 -4.34 13.70 11.15
CA GLY A 29 -2.95 14.17 11.17
C GLY A 29 -1.89 13.13 10.77
N PHE A 30 -2.31 11.94 10.32
CA PHE A 30 -1.37 10.90 9.88
C PHE A 30 -0.86 11.19 8.46
N THR A 31 0.38 10.81 8.18
CA THR A 31 0.86 10.68 6.79
C THR A 31 0.39 9.32 6.25
N VAL A 32 -0.41 9.32 5.17
CA VAL A 32 -1.10 8.11 4.70
C VAL A 32 -0.67 7.72 3.28
N TYR A 33 -0.40 6.43 3.09
CA TYR A 33 -0.17 5.77 1.80
C TYR A 33 -1.22 4.70 1.57
N ARG A 34 -1.59 4.48 0.31
CA ARG A 34 -2.68 3.57 -0.11
C ARG A 34 -2.13 2.55 -1.09
N ASN A 35 -2.57 1.30 -0.96
CA ASN A 35 -2.29 0.19 -1.89
C ASN A 35 -0.81 0.10 -2.29
N ILE A 36 0.08 0.18 -1.29
CA ILE A 36 1.53 0.12 -1.52
C ILE A 36 2.04 -1.32 -1.39
N VAL A 37 3.22 -1.57 -1.94
CA VAL A 37 3.93 -2.83 -1.78
C VAL A 37 5.27 -2.54 -1.15
N VAL A 38 5.53 -3.11 0.02
CA VAL A 38 6.80 -2.93 0.75
C VAL A 38 7.37 -4.30 1.10
N GLY A 39 8.60 -4.60 0.69
CA GLY A 39 9.22 -5.90 0.93
C GLY A 39 8.42 -7.08 0.36
N GLY A 40 7.70 -6.86 -0.75
CA GLY A 40 6.81 -7.85 -1.36
C GLY A 40 5.49 -8.08 -0.61
N VAL A 41 5.16 -7.25 0.38
CA VAL A 41 3.87 -7.29 1.10
C VAL A 41 2.98 -6.13 0.64
N GLU A 42 1.83 -6.48 0.06
CA GLU A 42 0.78 -5.52 -0.27
C GLU A 42 0.09 -5.01 1.01
N ILE A 43 0.00 -3.69 1.14
CA ILE A 43 -0.59 -2.98 2.27
C ILE A 43 -1.70 -2.06 1.74
N ASP A 44 -2.94 -2.31 2.18
CA ASP A 44 -4.12 -1.55 1.72
C ASP A 44 -4.02 -0.08 2.19
N VAL A 45 -3.78 0.15 3.47
CA VAL A 45 -3.48 1.48 4.03
C VAL A 45 -2.31 1.39 4.99
N LEU A 46 -1.30 2.24 4.75
CA LEU A 46 -0.21 2.52 5.67
C LEU A 46 -0.42 3.95 6.20
N ALA A 47 -0.42 4.12 7.51
CA ALA A 47 -0.44 5.43 8.15
C ALA A 47 0.76 5.57 9.10
N LEU A 48 1.44 6.70 9.01
CA LEU A 48 2.57 7.06 9.85
C LEU A 48 2.15 8.18 10.79
N GLU A 49 2.29 7.93 12.09
CA GLU A 49 2.10 8.94 13.13
C GLU A 49 3.47 9.44 13.57
N ARG A 50 3.69 10.75 13.44
CA ARG A 50 4.95 11.37 13.86
C ARG A 50 4.87 11.73 15.34
N GLY A 51 5.57 10.95 16.17
CA GLY A 51 5.91 11.39 17.52
C GLY A 51 7.14 12.29 17.52
N TYR A 52 7.45 12.87 18.68
CA TYR A 52 8.67 13.67 18.87
C TYR A 52 9.95 12.87 18.63
N ASP A 53 9.97 11.62 19.11
CA ASP A 53 11.17 10.77 19.06
C ASP A 53 11.07 9.61 18.06
N VAL A 54 9.87 9.06 17.88
CA VAL A 54 9.64 7.85 17.10
C VAL A 54 8.45 8.03 16.16
N THR A 55 8.58 7.53 14.93
CA THR A 55 7.45 7.41 13.99
C THR A 55 6.77 6.07 14.23
N SER A 56 5.48 6.10 14.57
CA SER A 56 4.69 4.87 14.74
C SER A 56 4.03 4.46 13.43
N VAL A 57 4.06 3.15 13.17
CA VAL A 57 3.57 2.53 11.94
C VAL A 57 2.22 1.85 12.16
N TYR A 58 1.19 2.38 11.49
CA TYR A 58 -0.15 1.82 11.49
C TYR A 58 -0.41 1.15 10.15
N ILE A 59 -0.74 -0.14 10.17
CA ILE A 59 -1.21 -0.86 8.98
C ILE A 59 -2.71 -1.15 9.15
N VAL A 60 -3.51 -0.79 8.16
CA VAL A 60 -4.94 -1.14 8.11
C VAL A 60 -5.20 -2.03 6.89
N GLU A 61 -5.63 -3.25 7.15
CA GLU A 61 -6.14 -4.14 6.11
C GLU A 61 -7.63 -3.88 5.89
N VAL A 62 -8.02 -3.55 4.67
CA VAL A 62 -9.39 -3.17 4.34
C VAL A 62 -10.06 -4.33 3.62
N LYS A 63 -11.21 -4.79 4.12
CA LYS A 63 -11.90 -5.93 3.51
C LYS A 63 -13.38 -5.69 3.38
N ARG A 64 -13.86 -5.76 2.13
CA ARG A 64 -15.30 -5.65 1.83
C ARG A 64 -16.11 -6.79 2.45
N ARG A 65 -15.54 -7.99 2.55
CA ARG A 65 -16.18 -9.18 3.13
C ARG A 65 -15.18 -10.02 3.90
N PRO A 66 -15.60 -10.68 5.00
CA PRO A 66 -14.74 -11.59 5.72
C PRO A 66 -14.36 -12.81 4.85
N ARG A 67 -13.08 -13.15 4.81
CA ARG A 67 -12.54 -14.33 4.13
C ARG A 67 -11.52 -15.02 5.00
N ILE A 68 -11.38 -16.34 4.88
CA ILE A 68 -10.39 -17.12 5.64
C ILE A 68 -8.95 -16.66 5.37
N LYS A 69 -8.67 -16.18 4.15
CA LYS A 69 -7.32 -15.69 3.80
C LYS A 69 -6.89 -14.45 4.60
N VAL A 70 -7.84 -13.70 5.18
CA VAL A 70 -7.57 -12.49 5.96
C VAL A 70 -6.65 -12.78 7.15
N TYR A 71 -6.78 -13.91 7.83
CA TYR A 71 -5.92 -14.23 8.98
C TYR A 71 -4.44 -14.33 8.58
N ARG A 72 -4.16 -14.97 7.44
CA ARG A 72 -2.80 -15.08 6.91
C ARG A 72 -2.25 -13.71 6.49
N GLN A 73 -3.11 -12.85 5.92
CA GLN A 73 -2.73 -11.50 5.53
C GLN A 73 -2.37 -10.66 6.77
N LEU A 74 -3.22 -10.69 7.80
CA LEU A 74 -3.00 -9.98 9.07
C LEU A 74 -1.72 -10.45 9.78
N MET A 75 -1.48 -11.77 9.88
CA MET A 75 -0.24 -12.29 10.46
C MET A 75 1.02 -11.74 9.78
N ARG A 76 1.05 -11.73 8.44
CA ARG A 76 2.19 -11.19 7.68
C ARG A 76 2.40 -9.69 7.93
N ARG A 77 1.31 -8.93 8.11
CA ARG A 77 1.37 -7.48 8.38
C ARG A 77 1.73 -7.17 9.83
N ALA A 78 1.41 -8.05 10.77
CA ALA A 78 1.77 -7.91 12.18
C ALA A 78 3.29 -7.86 12.36
N GLU A 79 4.06 -8.54 11.50
CA GLU A 79 5.53 -8.50 11.48
C GLU A 79 6.11 -7.16 10.99
N LEU A 80 5.27 -6.24 10.52
CA LEU A 80 5.68 -4.97 9.90
C LEU A 80 5.00 -3.74 10.53
N ALA A 81 4.08 -3.93 11.47
CA ALA A 81 3.29 -2.85 12.05
C ALA A 81 3.65 -2.62 13.53
N ASP A 82 3.55 -1.38 13.97
CA ASP A 82 3.41 -1.09 15.41
C ASP A 82 1.97 -1.30 15.84
N TYR A 83 1.02 -0.91 15.00
CA TYR A 83 -0.40 -1.11 15.23
C TYR A 83 -1.06 -1.68 13.98
N LEU A 84 -1.69 -2.86 14.14
CA LEU A 84 -2.39 -3.52 13.05
C LEU A 84 -3.90 -3.41 13.25
N PHE A 85 -4.60 -2.92 12.24
CA PHE A 85 -6.04 -2.84 12.20
C PHE A 85 -6.61 -3.64 11.03
N ILE A 86 -7.87 -4.07 11.19
CA ILE A 86 -8.72 -4.47 10.08
C ILE A 86 -9.89 -3.49 9.97
N ALA A 87 -10.17 -3.00 8.77
CA ALA A 87 -11.34 -2.19 8.46
C ALA A 87 -12.35 -3.01 7.66
N ILE A 88 -13.60 -3.09 8.16
CA ILE A 88 -14.68 -3.87 7.55
C ILE A 88 -16.01 -3.09 7.57
N PRO A 89 -16.94 -3.39 6.65
CA PRO A 89 -18.30 -2.89 6.75
C PRO A 89 -18.96 -3.28 8.08
N TYR A 90 -19.74 -2.35 8.65
CA TYR A 90 -20.39 -2.51 9.95
C TYR A 90 -21.18 -3.81 10.08
N MET A 91 -21.86 -4.28 9.02
CA MET A 91 -22.60 -5.54 9.04
C MET A 91 -21.78 -6.79 9.45
N PHE A 92 -20.44 -6.73 9.38
CA PHE A 92 -19.54 -7.83 9.77
C PHE A 92 -18.88 -7.63 11.14
N TYR A 93 -19.27 -6.62 11.93
CA TYR A 93 -18.63 -6.31 13.21
C TYR A 93 -18.64 -7.51 14.18
N ALA A 94 -19.76 -8.22 14.28
CA ALA A 94 -19.90 -9.38 15.17
C ALA A 94 -18.97 -10.53 14.76
N TRP A 95 -18.73 -10.71 13.46
CA TRP A 95 -17.75 -11.67 12.97
C TRP A 95 -16.34 -11.24 13.40
N ALA A 96 -15.98 -9.97 13.22
CA ALA A 96 -14.65 -9.47 13.55
C ALA A 96 -14.35 -9.61 15.05
N LEU A 97 -15.29 -9.22 15.92
CA LEU A 97 -15.13 -9.36 17.38
C LEU A 97 -14.88 -10.81 17.82
N ARG A 98 -15.50 -11.78 17.14
CA ARG A 98 -15.37 -13.21 17.47
C ARG A 98 -14.13 -13.88 16.89
N LYS A 99 -13.61 -13.39 15.77
CA LYS A 99 -12.64 -14.11 14.94
C LYS A 99 -11.29 -13.43 14.81
N ILE A 100 -11.24 -12.11 14.93
CA ILE A 100 -10.01 -11.33 14.80
C ILE A 100 -9.33 -11.28 16.16
N ASP A 101 -8.04 -11.66 16.18
CA ASP A 101 -7.23 -11.67 17.39
C ASP A 101 -7.28 -10.34 18.13
N THR A 102 -7.29 -10.39 19.45
CA THR A 102 -7.36 -9.25 20.36
C THR A 102 -6.21 -8.25 20.24
N TYR A 103 -5.05 -8.63 19.67
CA TYR A 103 -3.99 -7.67 19.37
C TYR A 103 -4.28 -6.80 18.14
N VAL A 104 -5.16 -7.25 17.24
CA VAL A 104 -5.56 -6.50 16.04
C VAL A 104 -6.73 -5.59 16.38
N GLY A 105 -6.59 -4.31 16.04
CA GLY A 105 -7.65 -3.31 16.15
C GLY A 105 -8.74 -3.55 15.10
N ILE A 106 -9.96 -3.13 15.40
CA ILE A 106 -11.10 -3.27 14.50
C ILE A 106 -11.66 -1.88 14.22
N MET A 107 -11.66 -1.51 12.94
CA MET A 107 -12.39 -0.38 12.40
C MET A 107 -13.65 -0.88 11.69
N VAL A 108 -14.77 -0.21 11.91
CA VAL A 108 -16.04 -0.48 11.23
C VAL A 108 -16.44 0.71 10.38
N ILE A 109 -16.91 0.42 9.17
CA ILE A 109 -17.34 1.42 8.21
C ILE A 109 -18.87 1.39 8.14
N LYS A 110 -19.51 2.50 8.51
CA LYS A 110 -20.96 2.66 8.52
C LYS A 110 -21.32 4.04 8.01
N ASP A 111 -22.28 4.14 7.10
CA ASP A 111 -22.80 5.43 6.61
C ASP A 111 -21.69 6.37 6.08
N ARG A 112 -20.70 5.78 5.38
CA ARG A 112 -19.47 6.44 4.87
C ARG A 112 -18.52 7.01 5.94
N GLU A 113 -18.76 6.69 7.21
CA GLU A 113 -17.90 7.06 8.32
C GLU A 113 -17.12 5.86 8.84
N VAL A 114 -15.94 6.13 9.41
CA VAL A 114 -15.03 5.11 9.97
C VAL A 114 -14.95 5.26 11.48
N TYR A 115 -15.33 4.20 12.18
CA TYR A 115 -15.35 4.13 13.64
C TYR A 115 -14.36 3.10 14.14
N VAL A 116 -13.60 3.43 15.18
CA VAL A 116 -12.76 2.45 15.87
C VAL A 116 -13.61 1.72 16.90
N LEU A 117 -13.87 0.44 16.66
CA LEU A 117 -14.63 -0.43 17.56
C LEU A 117 -13.73 -1.07 18.64
N ARG A 118 -12.49 -1.39 18.27
CA ARG A 118 -11.46 -1.93 19.17
C ARG A 118 -10.10 -1.36 18.80
N ASN A 119 -9.38 -0.83 19.78
CA ASN A 119 -8.00 -0.36 19.58
C ASN A 119 -7.06 -1.55 19.34
N ALA A 120 -6.05 -1.35 18.50
CA ALA A 120 -4.95 -2.29 18.34
C ALA A 120 -4.02 -2.26 19.56
N LYS A 121 -3.36 -3.38 19.84
CA LYS A 121 -2.25 -3.43 20.80
C LYS A 121 -0.95 -3.07 20.07
N TYR A 122 -0.03 -2.44 20.79
CA TYR A 122 1.30 -2.15 20.26
C TYR A 122 2.10 -3.45 20.05
N LEU A 123 2.63 -3.63 18.84
CA LEU A 123 3.43 -4.78 18.41
C LEU A 123 4.92 -4.45 18.30
N GLY A 124 5.28 -3.18 18.06
CA GLY A 124 6.66 -2.71 18.00
C GLY A 124 7.49 -3.17 16.81
N ASN A 125 6.85 -3.58 15.70
CA ASN A 125 7.55 -4.06 14.52
C ASN A 125 7.68 -3.02 13.40
N GLY A 126 7.24 -1.78 13.62
CA GLY A 126 7.18 -0.72 12.61
C GLY A 126 8.53 -0.33 12.02
N ASP A 127 9.60 -0.38 12.82
CA ASP A 127 10.97 -0.06 12.37
C ASP A 127 11.42 -0.97 11.20
N LYS A 128 10.96 -2.24 11.18
CA LYS A 128 11.26 -3.15 10.07
C LYS A 128 10.64 -2.65 8.75
N LEU A 129 9.40 -2.16 8.79
CA LEU A 129 8.76 -1.58 7.60
C LEU A 129 9.46 -0.29 7.16
N LEU A 130 9.77 0.61 8.09
CA LEU A 130 10.45 1.87 7.77
C LEU A 130 11.79 1.62 7.10
N LYS A 131 12.59 0.67 7.60
CA LYS A 131 13.86 0.25 6.97
C LYS A 131 13.68 -0.31 5.56
N LEU A 132 12.61 -1.08 5.32
CA LEU A 132 12.29 -1.58 3.98
C LEU A 132 11.91 -0.44 3.04
N MET A 133 11.09 0.50 3.50
CA MET A 133 10.70 1.68 2.71
C MET A 133 11.92 2.53 2.32
N LEU A 134 12.86 2.77 3.25
CA LEU A 134 14.11 3.49 2.92
C LEU A 134 14.88 2.81 1.80
N ARG A 135 15.07 1.49 1.91
CA ARG A 135 15.82 0.72 0.92
C ARG A 135 15.17 0.77 -0.46
N GLU A 136 13.84 0.64 -0.51
CA GLU A 136 13.11 0.55 -1.78
C GLU A 136 12.94 1.92 -2.44
N TYR A 137 12.69 2.98 -1.68
CA TYR A 137 12.31 4.28 -2.23
C TYR A 137 13.40 5.34 -2.17
N CYS A 138 14.35 5.24 -1.22
CA CYS A 138 15.37 6.28 -0.99
C CYS A 138 16.81 5.79 -1.22
N GLY A 139 17.03 4.49 -1.40
CA GLY A 139 18.37 3.90 -1.44
C GLY A 139 19.05 3.85 -0.06
N ASN A 140 20.28 3.33 0.01
CA ASN A 140 20.98 3.06 1.28
C ASN A 140 21.43 4.29 2.10
N ALA A 141 21.05 5.51 1.71
CA ALA A 141 21.61 6.76 2.25
C ALA A 141 20.76 7.44 3.35
N PHE A 142 19.63 6.84 3.77
CA PHE A 142 18.66 7.51 4.64
C PHE A 142 18.37 6.72 5.93
N THR A 143 17.99 7.43 6.99
CA THR A 143 17.60 6.86 8.29
C THR A 143 16.08 6.72 8.42
N PRO A 144 15.53 5.86 9.30
CA PRO A 144 14.08 5.72 9.49
C PRO A 144 13.32 7.01 9.80
N ARG A 145 14.01 8.01 10.37
CA ARG A 145 13.47 9.37 10.59
C ARG A 145 13.19 10.13 9.28
N ASP A 146 13.88 9.78 8.21
CA ASP A 146 13.87 10.49 6.94
C ASP A 146 12.73 10.04 6.01
N VAL A 147 12.19 8.82 6.18
CA VAL A 147 11.12 8.27 5.30
C VAL A 147 9.94 9.23 5.19
N ALA A 148 9.49 9.76 6.32
CA ALA A 148 8.31 10.62 6.34
C ALA A 148 8.55 11.97 5.64
N ASN A 149 9.80 12.47 5.64
CA ASN A 149 10.17 13.75 5.05
C ASN A 149 10.55 13.66 3.56
N TYR A 150 11.04 12.50 3.10
CA TYR A 150 11.59 12.34 1.75
C TYR A 150 10.77 11.42 0.83
N CYS A 151 9.84 10.62 1.34
CA CYS A 151 8.84 9.94 0.51
C CYS A 151 7.51 10.69 0.58
N PRO A 152 7.28 11.70 -0.29
CA PRO A 152 5.94 12.23 -0.46
C PRO A 152 4.99 11.08 -0.80
N PRO A 153 3.71 11.13 -0.35
CA PRO A 153 2.72 10.14 -0.77
C PRO A 153 2.70 10.12 -2.29
N LEU A 154 2.97 8.96 -2.89
CA LEU A 154 2.86 8.77 -4.33
C LEU A 154 1.46 9.25 -4.74
N SER A 155 1.39 10.32 -5.51
CA SER A 155 0.14 10.81 -6.10
C SER A 155 -0.49 9.65 -6.87
N ALA A 156 -1.81 9.51 -6.76
CA ALA A 156 -2.58 8.34 -7.21
C ALA A 156 -2.55 8.08 -8.75
N ASP A 157 -1.71 8.78 -9.52
CA ASP A 157 -1.77 8.85 -10.98
C ASP A 157 -0.48 8.40 -11.71
N THR A 158 0.40 7.58 -11.11
CA THR A 158 1.53 7.01 -11.87
C THR A 158 1.17 5.74 -12.65
N ARG A 159 0.06 5.80 -13.39
CA ARG A 159 -0.28 4.84 -14.46
C ARG A 159 -0.98 5.55 -15.61
N GLU A 160 -0.27 6.42 -16.32
CA GLU A 160 -0.59 6.75 -17.70
C GLU A 160 0.57 7.53 -18.35
N SER A 161 1.45 6.81 -19.05
CA SER A 161 2.20 7.31 -20.21
C SER A 161 2.92 6.14 -20.87
N GLY A 162 2.16 5.38 -21.66
CA GLY A 162 2.65 4.26 -22.45
C GLY A 162 1.77 4.01 -23.68
N LEU A 163 1.24 5.08 -24.28
CA LEU A 163 0.66 5.05 -25.62
C LEU A 163 1.03 6.34 -26.32
N GLY A 164 2.05 6.25 -27.16
CA GLY A 164 2.52 7.36 -27.97
C GLY A 164 3.58 6.89 -28.96
N GLU A 165 3.17 6.20 -30.02
CA GLU A 165 3.87 6.18 -31.31
C GLU A 165 2.77 6.15 -32.38
N ALA A 166 2.42 7.29 -32.98
CA ALA A 166 3.08 7.92 -34.13
C ALA A 166 3.04 7.03 -35.38
N GLU A 167 2.10 7.36 -36.28
CA GLU A 167 2.15 6.99 -37.69
C GLU A 167 3.43 7.54 -38.33
N THR A 168 4.21 6.73 -39.05
CA THR A 168 4.37 6.79 -40.52
C THR A 168 5.52 5.91 -41.04
N VAL A 169 5.15 4.99 -41.96
CA VAL A 169 5.77 4.65 -43.27
C VAL A 169 7.29 4.45 -43.37
N GLY A 170 7.68 3.22 -43.78
CA GLY A 170 8.95 2.96 -44.47
C GLY A 170 9.32 1.49 -44.66
N ARG A 171 8.89 0.88 -45.78
CA ARG A 171 9.40 -0.41 -46.31
C ARG A 171 10.93 -0.37 -46.50
N VAL A 172 11.66 -1.47 -46.20
CA VAL A 172 12.50 -2.26 -47.16
C VAL A 172 12.77 -3.67 -46.59
N ASN A 173 12.74 -4.67 -47.47
CA ASN A 173 13.06 -6.10 -47.27
C ASN A 173 14.53 -6.36 -46.90
N ASN A 174 14.82 -7.44 -46.16
CA ASN A 174 15.62 -8.56 -46.70
C ASN A 174 15.75 -9.76 -45.74
N THR A 175 15.93 -10.90 -46.40
CA THR A 175 16.03 -12.30 -46.02
C THR A 175 17.31 -12.73 -45.29
N PHE A 176 17.20 -13.88 -44.60
CA PHE A 176 18.04 -15.11 -44.69
C PHE A 176 18.77 -15.64 -43.42
N SER A 177 18.60 -16.96 -43.26
CA SER A 177 19.44 -18.01 -42.62
C SER A 177 19.65 -18.12 -41.11
N ALA A 178 19.47 -19.38 -40.69
CA ALA A 178 19.72 -19.99 -39.40
C ALA A 178 21.21 -20.16 -39.07
N PHE A 179 21.53 -20.21 -37.76
CA PHE A 179 22.70 -20.93 -37.26
C PHE A 179 22.47 -21.41 -35.83
N SER A 180 22.79 -22.70 -35.61
CA SER A 180 22.86 -23.40 -34.33
C SER A 180 24.14 -23.05 -33.57
N GLY A 181 24.10 -22.95 -32.24
CA GLY A 181 25.32 -22.85 -31.43
C GLY A 181 25.04 -22.60 -29.95
N THR A 182 25.79 -23.30 -29.10
CA THR A 182 25.57 -23.57 -27.68
C THR A 182 25.94 -22.46 -26.70
N ALA A 183 25.22 -22.44 -25.57
CA ALA A 183 25.58 -22.05 -24.20
C ALA A 183 26.70 -21.02 -23.97
N THR A 184 26.36 -19.90 -23.32
CA THR A 184 27.17 -19.28 -22.25
C THR A 184 26.31 -18.40 -21.34
N ASP A 185 26.70 -18.41 -20.08
CA ASP A 185 26.22 -17.66 -18.92
C ASP A 185 26.53 -16.15 -19.05
N SER A 186 25.59 -15.25 -18.70
CA SER A 186 25.85 -13.95 -18.05
C SER A 186 24.63 -13.01 -17.98
N ARG A 187 24.39 -12.52 -16.76
CA ARG A 187 24.14 -11.12 -16.37
C ARG A 187 22.98 -10.32 -17.00
N PHE A 188 22.14 -9.82 -16.08
CA PHE A 188 21.52 -8.48 -16.03
C PHE A 188 20.81 -7.94 -17.28
N GLY A 189 19.52 -7.62 -17.09
CA GLY A 189 18.91 -6.53 -17.86
C GLY A 189 17.40 -6.44 -17.73
N ASN A 190 16.90 -5.79 -16.69
CA ASN A 190 15.90 -4.77 -16.94
C ASN A 190 15.94 -3.66 -15.89
N LYS A 191 16.13 -2.45 -16.41
CA LYS A 191 16.35 -1.19 -15.71
C LYS A 191 15.07 -0.76 -14.99
N VAL A 192 15.17 -0.55 -13.68
CA VAL A 192 14.19 0.23 -12.93
C VAL A 192 14.43 1.71 -13.26
N SER A 193 13.38 2.40 -13.70
CA SER A 193 13.38 3.85 -13.90
C SER A 193 13.76 4.54 -12.58
N LYS A 194 14.90 5.24 -12.58
CA LYS A 194 15.29 6.14 -11.50
C LYS A 194 14.22 7.22 -11.37
N CYS A 195 13.75 7.47 -10.16
CA CYS A 195 13.04 8.69 -9.83
C CYS A 195 14.00 9.87 -10.02
N GLU A 196 13.82 10.64 -11.10
CA GLU A 196 14.46 11.94 -11.31
C GLU A 196 13.70 13.04 -10.56
N VAL A 197 13.57 12.94 -9.24
CA VAL A 197 13.14 14.10 -8.43
C VAL A 197 13.79 14.01 -7.06
N CYS A 198 15.07 14.36 -6.98
CA CYS A 198 15.76 14.69 -5.73
C CYS A 198 17.05 15.44 -6.07
N TYR A 199 16.96 16.65 -6.62
CA TYR A 199 18.05 17.62 -6.60
C TYR A 199 17.48 19.02 -6.80
N GLN A 200 17.44 19.81 -5.73
CA GLN A 200 17.92 21.21 -5.66
C GLN A 200 17.50 21.81 -4.31
N GLY A 201 18.45 21.80 -3.37
CA GLY A 201 18.44 22.66 -2.19
C GLY A 201 19.86 23.14 -1.98
N ASN A 202 20.06 24.44 -2.20
CA ASN A 202 21.33 25.14 -2.39
C ASN A 202 22.33 25.00 -1.23
N ASP A 203 23.59 24.77 -1.60
CA ASP A 203 24.75 25.28 -0.87
C ASP A 203 24.99 26.75 -1.26
N GLY A 204 25.22 27.61 -0.26
CA GLY A 204 26.02 28.84 -0.41
C GLY A 204 25.27 30.18 -0.37
N GLY A 205 25.44 30.90 0.75
CA GLY A 205 25.07 32.30 0.94
C GLY A 205 25.12 32.71 2.41
#